data_AF-A0ABD7HM64-F1
#
_entry.id   AF-A0ABD7HM64-F1
#
_cell.length_a   1.000
_cell.length_b   1.000
_cell.length_c   1.000
_cell.angle_alpha   90.00
_cell.angle_beta   90.00
_cell.angle_gamma   90.00
#
_symmetry.space_group_name_H-M   'P 1'
#
loop_
_entity.id
_entity.type
_entity.pdbx_description
1 polymer ?
#
loop_
_entity_poly.entity_id
_entity_poly.type
_entity_poly.pdbx_seq_one_letter_code
_entity_poly.pdbx_strand_id
1 'polypeptide(L)'
;MGDVTSWDPGQGADLIGLLQNEGRSANESGEQAVHVMTQLTGDGLLGAAADGSNQLSAAVHAVTQGMDDTTKQVASHVGNYGENMTGLDTKYGGLIAGQ
;
A
#
# COMPACT_ATOMS: atom_id res chain seq x y z
N MET A 1 9.23 12.33 -20.69
CA MET A 1 9.95 11.33 -19.87
C MET A 1 10.60 12.12 -18.75
N GLY A 2 10.10 11.99 -17.52
CA GLY A 2 10.68 12.68 -16.37
C GLY A 2 12.02 12.02 -16.05
N ASP A 3 13.05 12.84 -15.92
CA ASP A 3 14.40 12.40 -15.63
C ASP A 3 14.45 11.82 -14.20
N VAL A 4 14.61 10.50 -14.08
CA VAL A 4 14.70 9.78 -12.79
C VAL A 4 16.19 9.66 -12.42
N THR A 5 16.92 10.76 -12.41
CA THR A 5 18.39 10.76 -12.41
C THR A 5 19.05 10.70 -11.03
N SER A 6 18.29 10.74 -9.93
CA SER A 6 18.85 10.47 -8.60
C SER A 6 17.86 9.68 -7.76
N TRP A 7 18.23 8.44 -7.42
CA TRP A 7 17.53 7.68 -6.39
C TRP A 7 17.71 8.37 -5.04
N ASP A 8 16.61 8.81 -4.43
CA ASP A 8 16.60 9.27 -3.05
C ASP A 8 15.91 8.22 -2.16
N PRO A 9 16.66 7.44 -1.37
CA PRO A 9 16.09 6.41 -0.50
C PRO A 9 15.14 6.99 0.57
N GLY A 10 15.26 8.28 0.92
CA GLY A 10 14.33 8.95 1.83
C GLY A 10 12.92 9.08 1.23
N GLN A 11 12.82 9.54 -0.02
CA GLN A 11 11.55 9.68 -0.73
C GLN A 11 10.86 8.32 -1.00
N GLY A 12 11.65 7.26 -1.23
CA GLY A 12 11.13 5.90 -1.34
C GLY A 12 10.51 5.39 -0.04
N ALA A 13 11.16 5.64 1.10
CA ALA A 13 10.63 5.30 2.41
C ALA A 13 9.37 6.11 2.77
N ASP A 14 9.35 7.40 2.43
CA ASP A 14 8.19 8.28 2.64
C ASP A 14 6.97 7.81 1.84
N LEU A 15 7.17 7.40 0.57
CA LEU A 15 6.10 6.84 -0.26
C LEU A 15 5.52 5.56 0.34
N ILE A 16 6.37 4.65 0.81
CA ILE A 16 5.92 3.41 1.47
C ILE A 16 5.13 3.75 2.73
N GLY A 17 5.62 4.68 3.55
CA GLY A 17 4.92 5.13 4.77
C GLY A 17 3.55 5.75 4.47
N LEU A 18 3.44 6.55 3.42
CA LEU A 18 2.17 7.12 2.94
C LEU A 18 1.19 6.03 2.52
N LEU A 19 1.62 5.08 1.68
CA LEU A 19 0.78 3.99 1.20
C LEU A 19 0.30 3.08 2.34
N GLN A 20 1.17 2.79 3.32
CA GLN A 20 0.80 2.04 4.52
C GLN A 20 -0.25 2.78 5.37
N ASN A 21 -0.10 4.09 5.54
CA ASN A 21 -1.05 4.89 6.30
C ASN A 21 -2.41 5.01 5.57
N GLU A 22 -2.40 5.21 4.25
CA GLU A 22 -3.63 5.19 3.46
C GLU A 22 -4.33 3.83 3.50
N GLY A 23 -3.59 2.73 3.37
CA GLY A 23 -4.13 1.38 3.49
C GLY A 23 -4.77 1.12 4.85
N ARG A 24 -4.13 1.56 5.94
CA ARG A 24 -4.69 1.47 7.30
C ARG A 24 -5.96 2.30 7.44
N SER A 25 -5.95 3.55 6.96
CA SER A 25 -7.11 4.44 7.03
C SER A 25 -8.29 3.93 6.21
N ALA A 26 -8.04 3.33 5.04
CA ALA A 26 -9.05 2.67 4.23
C ALA A 26 -9.66 1.46 4.95
N ASN A 27 -8.83 0.65 5.64
CA ASN A 27 -9.30 -0.47 6.43
C ASN A 27 -10.17 -0.03 7.61
N GLU A 28 -9.71 0.95 8.38
CA GLU A 28 -10.48 1.51 9.51
C GLU A 28 -11.82 2.10 9.05
N SER A 29 -11.83 2.85 7.95
CA SER A 29 -13.06 3.41 7.37
C SER A 29 -14.01 2.33 6.86
N GLY A 30 -13.46 1.28 6.27
CA GLY A 30 -14.21 0.12 5.79
C GLY A 30 -14.84 -0.69 6.92
N GLU A 31 -14.08 -0.99 7.97
CA GLU A 31 -14.58 -1.63 9.18
C GLU A 31 -15.66 -0.78 9.86
N GLN A 32 -15.46 0.55 9.92
CA GLN A 32 -16.47 1.46 10.45
C GLN A 32 -17.75 1.45 9.62
N ALA A 33 -17.66 1.40 8.28
CA ALA A 33 -18.82 1.30 7.41
C ALA A 33 -19.60 -0.01 7.64
N VAL A 34 -18.90 -1.14 7.75
CA VAL A 34 -19.50 -2.44 8.09
C VAL A 34 -20.15 -2.41 9.48
N HIS A 35 -19.47 -1.80 10.46
CA HIS A 35 -19.98 -1.66 11.81
C HIS A 35 -21.25 -0.81 11.85
N VAL A 36 -21.27 0.34 11.18
CA VAL A 36 -22.43 1.24 11.08
C VAL A 36 -23.58 0.54 10.36
N MET A 37 -23.32 -0.19 9.29
CA MET A 37 -24.36 -1.00 8.63
C MET A 37 -24.94 -2.06 9.57
N THR A 38 -24.10 -2.72 10.36
CA THR A 38 -24.53 -3.73 11.33
C THR A 38 -25.41 -3.09 12.42
N GLN A 39 -25.03 -1.91 12.93
CA GLN A 39 -25.82 -1.16 13.91
C GLN A 39 -27.15 -0.65 13.34
N LEU A 40 -27.15 -0.08 12.13
CA LEU A 40 -28.35 0.43 11.46
C LEU A 40 -29.36 -0.68 11.16
N THR A 41 -28.87 -1.90 10.98
CA THR A 41 -29.72 -3.04 10.62
C THR A 41 -30.18 -3.84 11.83
N GLY A 42 -29.64 -3.53 13.02
CA GLY A 42 -30.12 -3.98 14.33
C GLY A 42 -29.98 -5.48 14.53
N ASP A 43 -30.93 -6.24 13.95
CA ASP A 43 -31.11 -7.70 14.04
C ASP A 43 -31.47 -8.36 12.70
N GLY A 44 -31.51 -7.63 11.58
CA GLY A 44 -32.03 -8.24 10.35
C GLY A 44 -31.94 -7.39 9.10
N LEU A 45 -30.79 -7.46 8.43
CA LEU A 45 -30.83 -7.55 6.97
C LEU A 45 -31.34 -8.95 6.62
N LEU A 46 -32.41 -9.03 5.83
CA LEU A 46 -32.95 -10.29 5.32
C LEU A 46 -32.97 -10.26 3.79
N GLY A 47 -32.68 -11.40 3.17
CA GLY A 47 -32.63 -11.52 1.71
C GLY A 47 -31.52 -10.65 1.10
N ALA A 48 -31.84 -9.95 0.01
CA ALA A 48 -30.87 -9.22 -0.82
C ALA A 48 -30.06 -8.16 -0.07
N ALA A 49 -30.61 -7.60 1.03
CA ALA A 49 -29.93 -6.60 1.82
C ALA A 49 -28.80 -7.23 2.66
N ALA A 50 -28.97 -8.47 3.13
CA ALA A 50 -27.95 -9.21 3.88
C ALA A 50 -26.81 -9.60 2.95
N ASP A 51 -27.17 -10.08 1.76
CA ASP A 51 -26.22 -10.40 0.70
C ASP A 51 -25.42 -9.16 0.27
N GLY A 52 -26.08 -8.00 0.13
CA GLY A 52 -25.43 -6.73 -0.19
C GLY A 52 -24.44 -6.27 0.88
N SER A 53 -24.78 -6.41 2.17
CA SER A 53 -23.87 -6.08 3.27
C SER A 53 -22.65 -7.01 3.32
N ASN A 54 -22.87 -8.31 3.14
CA ASN A 54 -21.78 -9.29 3.04
C ASN A 54 -20.88 -9.01 1.84
N GLN A 55 -21.46 -8.65 0.69
CA GLN A 55 -20.71 -8.25 -0.51
C GLN A 55 -19.92 -6.95 -0.28
N LEU A 56 -20.50 -5.97 0.42
CA LEU A 56 -19.77 -4.75 0.76
C LEU A 56 -18.60 -5.02 1.70
N SER A 57 -18.81 -5.83 2.74
CA SER A 57 -17.74 -6.24 3.66
C SER A 57 -16.63 -6.99 2.90
N ALA A 58 -16.99 -7.92 2.02
CA ALA A 58 -16.03 -8.63 1.18
C ALA A 58 -15.27 -7.70 0.22
N ALA A 59 -15.97 -6.72 -0.40
CA ALA A 59 -15.36 -5.74 -1.27
C ALA A 59 -14.39 -4.82 -0.52
N VAL A 60 -14.77 -4.36 0.66
CA VAL A 60 -13.90 -3.58 1.56
C VAL A 60 -12.63 -4.36 1.88
N HIS A 61 -12.76 -5.61 2.35
CA HIS A 61 -11.61 -6.46 2.63
C HIS A 61 -10.73 -6.71 1.39
N ALA A 62 -11.34 -6.96 0.23
CA ALA A 62 -10.59 -7.18 -1.00
C ALA A 62 -9.80 -5.93 -1.43
N VAL A 63 -10.38 -4.74 -1.29
CA VAL A 63 -9.72 -3.47 -1.60
C VAL A 63 -8.57 -3.21 -0.62
N THR A 64 -8.79 -3.38 0.69
CA THR A 64 -7.75 -3.13 1.70
C THR A 64 -6.60 -4.12 1.57
N GLN A 65 -6.89 -5.38 1.27
CA GLN A 65 -5.89 -6.39 0.96
C GLN A 65 -5.12 -6.05 -0.33
N GLY A 66 -5.81 -5.57 -1.37
CA GLY A 66 -5.16 -5.10 -2.60
C GLY A 66 -4.24 -3.89 -2.38
N MET A 67 -4.61 -2.97 -1.49
CA MET A 67 -3.76 -1.84 -1.09
C MET A 67 -2.50 -2.33 -0.34
N ASP A 68 -2.64 -3.28 0.58
CA ASP A 68 -1.51 -3.87 1.30
C ASP A 68 -0.56 -4.62 0.35
N ASP A 69 -1.09 -5.44 -0.56
CA ASP A 69 -0.30 -6.15 -1.56
C ASP A 69 0.42 -5.19 -2.52
N THR A 70 -0.26 -4.14 -2.96
CA THR A 70 0.35 -3.10 -3.80
C THR A 70 1.46 -2.38 -3.05
N THR A 71 1.23 -2.05 -1.78
CA THR A 71 2.23 -1.40 -0.92
C THR A 71 3.46 -2.28 -0.74
N LYS A 72 3.28 -3.59 -0.54
CA LYS A 72 4.37 -4.58 -0.48
C LYS A 72 5.13 -4.68 -1.80
N GLN A 73 4.43 -4.66 -2.93
CA GLN A 73 5.07 -4.68 -4.25
C GLN A 73 5.87 -3.40 -4.49
N VAL A 74 5.32 -2.23 -4.18
CA VAL A 74 6.02 -0.94 -4.26
C VAL A 74 7.24 -0.95 -3.34
N ALA A 75 7.10 -1.41 -2.09
CA ALA A 75 8.20 -1.52 -1.14
C ALA A 75 9.32 -2.45 -1.64
N SER A 76 8.95 -3.59 -2.22
CA SER A 76 9.92 -4.50 -2.84
C SER A 76 10.62 -3.86 -4.04
N HIS A 77 9.89 -3.14 -4.90
CA HIS A 77 10.46 -2.49 -6.07
C HIS A 77 11.40 -1.33 -5.68
N VAL A 78 10.99 -0.51 -4.71
CA VAL A 78 11.77 0.57 -4.11
C VAL A 78 13.04 0.02 -3.45
N GLY A 79 12.92 -1.05 -2.65
CA GLY A 79 14.06 -1.71 -2.01
C GLY A 79 15.06 -2.25 -3.03
N ASN A 80 14.58 -3.04 -4.00
CA ASN A 80 15.42 -3.63 -5.05
C ASN A 80 16.10 -2.55 -5.92
N TYR A 81 15.40 -1.47 -6.24
CA TYR A 81 15.97 -0.36 -7.00
C TYR A 81 17.05 0.37 -6.19
N GLY A 82 16.82 0.58 -4.90
CA GLY A 82 17.79 1.19 -4.00
C GLY A 82 19.06 0.36 -3.80
N GLU A 83 18.93 -0.96 -3.63
CA GLU A 83 20.07 -1.89 -3.57
C GLU A 83 20.87 -1.89 -4.88
N ASN A 84 20.19 -1.89 -6.03
CA ASN A 84 20.85 -1.82 -7.34
C ASN A 84 21.60 -0.49 -7.53
N MET A 85 21.00 0.63 -7.15
CA MET A 85 21.60 1.97 -7.23
C MET A 85 22.83 2.09 -6.31
N THR A 86 22.72 1.67 -5.04
CA THR A 86 23.86 1.68 -4.10
C THR A 86 24.98 0.73 -4.53
N GLY A 87 24.65 -0.42 -5.12
CA GLY A 87 25.62 -1.34 -5.71
C GLY A 87 26.36 -0.74 -6.90
N LEU A 88 25.66 0.01 -7.77
CA LEU A 88 26.26 0.75 -8.88
C LEU A 88 27.18 1.88 -8.38
N ASP A 89 26.73 2.67 -7.41
CA ASP A 89 27.55 3.73 -6.80
C ASP A 89 28.79 3.19 -6.11
N THR A 90 28.70 2.05 -5.41
CA THR A 90 29.86 1.42 -4.79
C THR A 90 30.86 0.93 -5.85
N LYS A 91 30.36 0.35 -6.94
CA LYS A 91 31.18 -0.18 -8.04
C LYS A 91 31.86 0.94 -8.84
N TYR A 92 31.15 2.01 -9.18
CA TYR A 92 31.69 3.13 -9.97
C TYR A 92 32.41 4.17 -9.10
N GLY A 93 31.92 4.45 -7.89
CA GLY A 93 32.61 5.30 -6.92
C GLY A 93 33.96 4.71 -6.50
N GLY A 94 34.07 3.39 -6.33
CA GLY A 94 35.34 2.70 -6.11
C GLY A 94 36.30 2.75 -7.30
N LEU A 95 35.78 2.84 -8.54
CA LEU A 95 36.59 3.01 -9.76
C LEU A 95 37.06 4.46 -9.95
N ILE A 96 36.27 5.45 -9.51
CA ILE A 96 36.58 6.88 -9.64
C ILE A 96 37.50 7.36 -8.50
N ALA A 97 37.34 6.84 -7.27
CA ALA A 97 38.20 7.16 -6.13
C ALA A 97 39.45 6.26 -6.02
N GLY A 98 39.57 5.24 -6.88
CA GLY A 98 40.66 4.26 -6.91
C GLY A 98 41.74 4.50 -7.98
N GLN A 99 41.78 5.67 -8.62
CA GLN A 99 42.89 6.13 -9.47
C GLN A 99 43.59 7.35 -8.88
#